data_AF-A0A554JSZ7-F1
#
_entry.id   AF-A0A554JSZ7-F1
#
_cell.length_a   1.000
_cell.length_b   1.000
_cell.length_c   1.000
_cell.angle_alpha   90.00
_cell.angle_beta   90.00
_cell.angle_gamma   90.00
#
_symmetry.space_group_name_H-M   'P 1'
#
loop_
_entity.id
_entity.type
_entity.pdbx_description
1 polymer ?
#
loop_
_entity_poly.entity_id
_entity_poly.type
_entity_poly.pdbx_seq_one_letter_code
_entity_poly.pdbx_strand_id
1 'polypeptide(L)'
;AFSGQKMMGPTGIGVLYGKEKHLQELDPVVFGGGMIRNVGRDASTWADTPHKFEAGTPHIAGAIGLGAAISYIKDAGLDDIAAREKKLAADTRRALAEFPYVQLYGPADTKDAAGIVSFTMEGAHAHDVAEILSQENIAVRAGHHCALPLMNHFGVSGTVRASFYLYNTEEDVERLVKGVEHARRIFHT
;
A
#
# COMPACT_ATOMS: atom_id res chain seq x y z
N ALA A 1 -9.97 8.31 -2.80
CA ALA A 1 -9.46 8.49 -1.42
C ALA A 1 -8.06 7.88 -1.32
N PHE A 2 -7.23 8.34 -0.41
CA PHE A 2 -5.93 7.72 -0.08
C PHE A 2 -5.63 7.84 1.43
N SER A 3 -4.63 7.08 1.90
CA SER A 3 -4.22 7.06 3.31
C SER A 3 -2.78 7.57 3.46
N GLY A 4 -2.56 8.45 4.43
CA GLY A 4 -1.27 9.14 4.62
C GLY A 4 -0.11 8.19 4.94
N GLN A 5 -0.37 7.11 5.69
CA GLN A 5 0.67 6.14 6.08
C GLN A 5 1.28 5.36 4.90
N LYS A 6 0.68 5.42 3.71
CA LYS A 6 1.25 4.85 2.48
C LYS A 6 2.00 5.89 1.63
N MET A 7 2.09 7.12 2.12
CA MET A 7 2.69 8.27 1.44
C MET A 7 3.70 8.97 2.34
N MET A 8 4.54 8.23 3.06
CA MET A 8 5.53 8.77 4.02
C MET A 8 4.93 9.66 5.12
N GLY A 9 3.59 9.65 5.27
CA GLY A 9 2.87 10.48 6.21
C GLY A 9 2.48 9.72 7.48
N PRO A 10 1.90 10.42 8.47
CA PRO A 10 1.49 9.82 9.73
C PRO A 10 0.38 8.76 9.58
N THR A 11 0.28 7.87 10.57
CA THR A 11 -0.89 7.01 10.76
C THR A 11 -2.10 7.82 11.21
N GLY A 12 -3.32 7.32 10.97
CA GLY A 12 -4.55 7.97 11.46
C GLY A 12 -5.02 9.18 10.65
N ILE A 13 -4.39 9.48 9.51
CA ILE A 13 -4.80 10.53 8.58
C ILE A 13 -4.99 9.97 7.16
N GLY A 14 -5.97 10.51 6.44
CA GLY A 14 -6.27 10.17 5.05
C GLY A 14 -7.06 11.28 4.39
N VAL A 15 -7.28 11.14 3.08
CA VAL A 15 -7.97 12.14 2.26
C VAL A 15 -9.04 11.47 1.42
N LEU A 16 -10.25 12.01 1.48
CA LEU A 16 -11.30 11.74 0.51
C LEU A 16 -11.35 12.90 -0.47
N TYR A 17 -11.09 12.61 -1.75
CA TYR A 17 -11.37 13.55 -2.83
C TYR A 17 -12.73 13.21 -3.44
N GLY A 18 -13.56 14.23 -3.60
CA GLY A 18 -14.82 14.16 -4.34
C GLY A 18 -15.02 15.46 -5.13
N LYS A 19 -15.65 15.36 -6.30
CA LYS A 19 -16.07 16.57 -7.02
C LYS A 19 -17.11 17.29 -6.17
N GLU A 20 -16.98 18.61 -6.10
CA GLU A 20 -17.81 19.44 -5.22
C GLU A 20 -19.31 19.16 -5.37
N LYS A 21 -19.83 19.12 -6.59
CA LYS A 21 -21.25 18.82 -6.86
C LYS A 21 -21.74 17.53 -6.17
N HIS A 22 -20.91 16.50 -6.13
CA HIS A 22 -21.26 15.24 -5.48
C HIS A 22 -21.13 15.33 -3.97
N LEU A 23 -20.12 16.04 -3.46
CA LEU A 23 -19.98 16.24 -2.01
C LEU A 23 -21.11 17.08 -1.42
N GLN A 24 -21.66 18.03 -2.19
CA GLN A 24 -22.81 18.83 -1.76
C GLN A 24 -24.09 17.97 -1.60
N GLU A 25 -24.28 16.98 -2.48
CA GLU A 25 -25.41 16.05 -2.46
C GLU A 25 -25.34 15.00 -1.33
N LEU A 26 -24.15 14.75 -0.77
CA LEU A 26 -23.95 13.74 0.27
C LEU A 26 -24.31 14.26 1.66
N ASP A 27 -24.97 13.42 2.44
CA ASP A 27 -25.19 13.66 3.86
C ASP A 27 -23.93 13.38 4.69
N PRO A 28 -23.73 14.13 5.79
CA PRO A 28 -22.62 13.89 6.70
C PRO A 28 -22.83 12.55 7.44
N VAL A 29 -21.74 11.83 7.68
CA VAL A 29 -21.78 10.51 8.32
C VAL A 29 -21.45 10.60 9.82
N VAL A 30 -20.61 11.56 10.19
CA VAL A 30 -20.21 11.83 11.58
C VAL A 30 -20.66 13.24 11.94
N PHE A 31 -21.22 13.41 13.14
CA PHE A 31 -21.83 14.65 13.60
C PHE A 31 -21.14 15.17 14.86
N GLY A 32 -21.12 16.49 15.04
CA GLY A 32 -20.51 17.13 16.21
C GLY A 32 -20.15 18.59 15.94
N GLY A 33 -19.33 19.16 16.82
CA GLY A 33 -18.73 20.48 16.57
C GLY A 33 -17.86 20.49 15.29
N GLY A 34 -17.60 21.65 14.72
CA GLY A 34 -16.75 21.80 13.52
C GLY A 34 -17.48 21.62 12.18
N MET A 35 -18.51 20.79 12.12
CA MET A 35 -19.26 20.49 10.87
C MET A 35 -20.62 21.19 10.73
N ILE A 36 -21.07 21.86 11.78
CA ILE A 36 -22.35 22.58 11.82
C ILE A 36 -22.18 24.04 11.37
N ARG A 37 -23.24 24.63 10.82
CA ARG A 37 -23.38 26.08 10.61
C ARG A 37 -24.23 26.70 11.71
N ASN A 38 -25.36 26.07 12.05
CA ASN A 38 -26.21 26.48 13.15
C ASN A 38 -26.79 25.26 13.88
N VAL A 39 -26.99 25.38 15.19
CA VAL A 39 -27.58 24.34 16.03
C VAL A 39 -28.72 24.95 16.83
N GLY A 40 -29.94 24.48 16.58
CA GLY A 40 -31.13 24.77 17.35
C GLY A 40 -31.56 23.58 18.21
N ARG A 41 -32.61 23.77 19.01
CA ARG A 41 -33.18 22.71 19.84
C ARG A 41 -33.72 21.54 19.02
N ASP A 42 -34.41 21.85 17.93
CA ASP A 42 -35.16 20.86 17.14
C ASP A 42 -34.54 20.59 15.76
N ALA A 43 -33.63 21.45 15.30
CA ALA A 43 -33.01 21.35 13.98
C ALA A 43 -31.61 21.97 13.96
N SER A 44 -30.76 21.45 13.07
CA SER A 44 -29.41 21.94 12.80
C SER A 44 -29.19 22.07 11.30
N THR A 45 -28.28 22.96 10.91
CA THR A 45 -27.80 23.11 9.53
C THR A 45 -26.31 22.85 9.46
N TRP A 46 -25.86 22.32 8.32
CA TRP A 46 -24.47 21.91 8.13
C TRP A 46 -23.62 23.06 7.56
N ALA A 47 -22.33 23.03 7.88
CA ALA A 47 -21.33 23.86 7.22
C ALA A 47 -21.19 23.47 5.73
N ASP A 48 -20.49 24.30 4.96
CA ASP A 48 -20.16 23.96 3.58
C ASP A 48 -19.07 22.87 3.54
N THR A 49 -18.98 22.18 2.40
CA THR A 49 -17.87 21.25 2.12
C THR A 49 -16.55 22.03 2.10
N PRO A 50 -15.46 21.55 2.75
CA PRO A 50 -15.28 20.20 3.30
C PRO A 50 -15.74 20.02 4.75
N HIS A 51 -15.91 21.10 5.52
CA HIS A 51 -16.14 21.02 6.97
C HIS A 51 -17.38 20.22 7.36
N LYS A 52 -18.40 20.18 6.49
CA LYS A 52 -19.56 19.26 6.60
C LYS A 52 -19.18 17.82 6.97
N PHE A 53 -18.01 17.35 6.53
CA PHE A 53 -17.53 15.97 6.73
C PHE A 53 -16.45 15.82 7.81
N GLU A 54 -16.10 16.89 8.52
CA GLU A 54 -14.98 16.94 9.46
C GLU A 54 -15.47 17.27 10.88
N ALA A 55 -16.30 16.39 11.44
CA ALA A 55 -16.83 16.54 12.78
C ALA A 55 -15.76 16.36 13.86
N GLY A 56 -15.82 17.21 14.87
CA GLY A 56 -14.92 17.22 16.02
C GLY A 56 -13.58 17.88 15.75
N THR A 57 -12.69 17.82 16.74
CA THR A 57 -11.31 18.28 16.56
C THR A 57 -10.60 17.34 15.58
N PRO A 58 -10.08 17.83 14.45
CA PRO A 58 -9.40 16.97 13.49
C PRO A 58 -8.05 16.48 14.05
N HIS A 59 -7.45 15.50 13.39
CA HIS A 59 -6.08 15.09 13.69
C HIS A 59 -5.08 16.15 13.17
N ILE A 60 -4.98 17.28 13.88
CA ILE A 60 -4.23 18.48 13.47
C ILE A 60 -2.78 18.16 13.11
N ALA A 61 -2.04 17.52 14.02
CA ALA A 61 -0.65 17.14 13.78
C ALA A 61 -0.50 16.16 12.60
N GLY A 62 -1.47 15.25 12.43
CA GLY A 62 -1.49 14.29 11.32
C GLY A 62 -1.69 14.98 9.97
N ALA A 63 -2.59 15.96 9.89
CA ALA A 63 -2.81 16.76 8.69
C ALA A 63 -1.58 17.60 8.31
N ILE A 64 -0.91 18.24 9.28
CA ILE A 64 0.34 18.97 9.06
C ILE A 64 1.45 18.03 8.58
N GLY A 65 1.62 16.88 9.24
CA GLY A 65 2.61 15.88 8.84
C GLY A 65 2.34 15.30 7.45
N LEU A 66 1.08 15.08 7.08
CA LEU A 66 0.70 14.68 5.73
C LEU A 66 1.04 15.77 4.71
N GLY A 67 0.83 17.05 5.05
CA GLY A 67 1.26 18.17 4.21
C GLY A 67 2.76 18.15 3.93
N ALA A 68 3.59 17.94 4.96
CA ALA A 68 5.03 17.80 4.82
C ALA A 68 5.44 16.59 3.96
N ALA A 69 4.78 15.45 4.14
CA ALA A 69 5.04 14.24 3.36
C ALA A 69 4.67 14.41 1.87
N ILE A 70 3.58 15.12 1.57
CA ILE A 70 3.21 15.48 0.20
C ILE A 70 4.28 16.38 -0.43
N SER A 71 4.78 17.39 0.29
CA SER A 71 5.87 18.24 -0.19
C SER A 71 7.12 17.42 -0.48
N TYR A 72 7.52 16.54 0.44
CA TYR A 72 8.68 15.66 0.25
C TYR A 72 8.56 14.79 -1.01
N ILE A 73 7.39 14.16 -1.23
CA ILE A 73 7.15 13.34 -2.43
C ILE A 73 7.17 14.18 -3.70
N LYS A 74 6.64 15.41 -3.67
CA LYS A 74 6.70 16.33 -4.82
C LYS A 74 8.12 16.75 -5.15
N ASP A 75 8.92 17.08 -4.14
CA ASP A 75 10.31 17.48 -4.29
C ASP A 75 11.18 16.32 -4.82
N ALA A 76 10.88 15.09 -4.41
CA ALA A 76 11.52 13.87 -4.91
C ALA A 76 11.11 13.51 -6.36
N GLY A 77 10.02 14.08 -6.89
CA GLY A 77 9.54 13.85 -8.25
C GLY A 77 8.68 12.59 -8.40
N LEU A 78 7.37 12.77 -8.67
CA LEU A 78 6.44 11.64 -8.82
C LEU A 78 6.82 10.69 -9.98
N ASP A 79 7.29 11.25 -11.09
CA ASP A 79 7.70 10.46 -12.25
C ASP A 79 8.98 9.64 -11.97
N ASP A 80 9.92 10.22 -11.23
CA ASP A 80 11.16 9.55 -10.81
C ASP A 80 10.87 8.41 -9.83
N ILE A 81 9.98 8.65 -8.85
CA ILE A 81 9.49 7.62 -7.92
C ILE A 81 8.83 6.48 -8.69
N ALA A 82 7.91 6.80 -9.60
CA ALA A 82 7.20 5.81 -10.40
C ALA A 82 8.16 5.00 -11.30
N ALA A 83 9.15 5.64 -11.91
CA ALA A 83 10.15 4.98 -12.72
C ALA A 83 11.02 4.02 -11.90
N ARG A 84 11.47 4.46 -10.70
CA ARG A 84 12.26 3.64 -9.78
C ARG A 84 11.48 2.42 -9.30
N GLU A 85 10.26 2.61 -8.80
CA GLU A 85 9.39 1.52 -8.34
C GLU A 85 9.16 0.47 -9.44
N LYS A 86 8.86 0.92 -10.66
CA LYS A 86 8.65 0.04 -11.81
C LYS A 86 9.93 -0.72 -12.17
N LYS A 87 11.08 -0.06 -12.16
CA LYS A 87 12.37 -0.70 -12.43
C LYS A 87 12.66 -1.81 -11.41
N LEU A 88 12.56 -1.52 -10.10
CA LEU A 88 12.86 -2.50 -9.05
C LEU A 88 11.91 -3.70 -9.10
N ALA A 89 10.60 -3.46 -9.35
CA ALA A 89 9.64 -4.54 -9.52
C ALA A 89 9.91 -5.38 -10.78
N ALA A 90 10.28 -4.75 -11.90
CA ALA A 90 10.63 -5.46 -13.13
C ALA A 90 11.90 -6.31 -12.96
N ASP A 91 12.94 -5.76 -12.33
CA ASP A 91 14.19 -6.47 -12.04
C ASP A 91 13.93 -7.66 -11.11
N THR A 92 13.12 -7.48 -10.07
CA THR A 92 12.69 -8.55 -9.15
C THR A 92 11.92 -9.65 -9.89
N ARG A 93 10.93 -9.28 -10.72
CA ARG A 93 10.15 -10.25 -11.49
C ARG A 93 11.02 -11.05 -12.44
N ARG A 94 11.96 -10.40 -13.14
CA ARG A 94 12.90 -11.06 -14.05
C ARG A 94 13.75 -12.09 -13.31
N ALA A 95 14.35 -11.70 -12.19
CA ALA A 95 15.20 -12.60 -11.40
C ALA A 95 14.40 -13.77 -10.80
N LEU A 96 13.22 -13.52 -10.24
CA LEU A 96 12.40 -14.58 -9.65
C LEU A 96 11.80 -15.54 -10.70
N ALA A 97 11.60 -15.08 -11.94
CA ALA A 97 11.12 -15.93 -13.03
C ALA A 97 12.15 -17.00 -13.47
N GLU A 98 13.43 -16.83 -13.12
CA GLU A 98 14.48 -17.83 -13.36
C GLU A 98 14.35 -19.04 -12.41
N PHE A 99 13.58 -18.91 -11.32
CA PHE A 99 13.37 -19.99 -10.36
C PHE A 99 12.15 -20.83 -10.75
N PRO A 100 12.32 -22.10 -11.18
CA PRO A 100 11.21 -22.92 -11.66
C PRO A 100 10.20 -23.27 -10.56
N TYR A 101 10.61 -23.15 -9.29
CA TYR A 101 9.78 -23.36 -8.11
C TYR A 101 9.08 -22.08 -7.63
N VAL A 102 9.20 -20.95 -8.34
CA VAL A 102 8.51 -19.69 -8.01
C VAL A 102 7.41 -19.42 -9.03
N GLN A 103 6.20 -19.19 -8.53
CA GLN A 103 5.07 -18.75 -9.34
C GLN A 103 4.78 -17.27 -9.07
N LEU A 104 4.87 -16.44 -10.10
CA LEU A 104 4.55 -15.00 -10.04
C LEU A 104 3.05 -14.76 -10.32
N TYR A 105 2.50 -13.74 -9.66
CA TYR A 105 1.13 -13.26 -9.87
C TYR A 105 1.12 -11.84 -10.44
N GLY A 106 0.07 -11.52 -11.21
CA GLY A 106 -0.08 -10.26 -11.93
C GLY A 106 0.22 -10.37 -13.44
N PRO A 107 -0.08 -9.32 -14.22
CA PRO A 107 0.03 -9.34 -15.67
C PRO A 107 1.48 -9.54 -16.14
N ALA A 108 1.63 -10.11 -17.35
CA ALA A 108 2.92 -10.22 -18.01
C ALA A 108 3.45 -8.85 -18.45
N ASP A 109 2.56 -8.01 -19.00
CA ASP A 109 2.86 -6.59 -19.24
C ASP A 109 2.72 -5.80 -17.92
N THR A 110 3.85 -5.26 -17.46
CA THR A 110 3.94 -4.51 -16.20
C THR A 110 3.97 -3.00 -16.42
N LYS A 111 3.69 -2.50 -17.64
CA LYS A 111 3.71 -1.06 -17.96
C LYS A 111 2.87 -0.24 -16.97
N ASP A 112 1.69 -0.75 -16.64
CA ASP A 112 0.73 -0.11 -15.73
C ASP A 112 0.73 -0.74 -14.32
N ALA A 113 1.67 -1.65 -14.03
CA ALA A 113 1.80 -2.24 -12.71
C ALA A 113 2.52 -1.29 -11.73
N ALA A 114 2.14 -1.38 -10.46
CA ALA A 114 2.85 -0.71 -9.37
C ALA A 114 4.16 -1.44 -9.02
N GLY A 115 5.00 -0.84 -8.17
CA GLY A 115 6.24 -1.42 -7.62
C GLY A 115 6.03 -2.62 -6.68
N ILE A 116 5.17 -3.58 -7.03
CA ILE A 116 4.73 -4.68 -6.17
C ILE A 116 4.92 -6.01 -6.90
N VAL A 117 5.54 -6.98 -6.22
CA VAL A 117 5.73 -8.35 -6.72
C VAL A 117 5.10 -9.33 -5.73
N SER A 118 4.11 -10.09 -6.20
CA SER A 118 3.48 -11.17 -5.42
C SER A 118 3.86 -12.53 -6.02
N PHE A 119 4.24 -13.48 -5.18
CA PHE A 119 4.66 -14.80 -5.61
C PHE A 119 4.36 -15.89 -4.58
N THR A 120 4.35 -17.14 -5.03
CA THR A 120 4.37 -18.35 -4.20
C THR A 120 5.59 -19.18 -4.53
N MET A 121 5.99 -20.04 -3.61
CA MET A 121 7.07 -21.00 -3.79
C MET A 121 6.50 -22.42 -3.68
N GLU A 122 6.80 -23.28 -4.66
CA GLU A 122 6.40 -24.67 -4.64
C GLU A 122 6.96 -25.38 -3.39
N GLY A 123 6.11 -26.13 -2.69
CA GLY A 123 6.51 -26.88 -1.49
C GLY A 123 6.64 -26.04 -0.21
N ALA A 124 6.39 -24.72 -0.25
CA ALA A 124 6.50 -23.85 0.91
C ALA A 124 5.26 -22.97 1.10
N HIS A 125 4.78 -22.86 2.35
CA HIS A 125 3.70 -21.92 2.65
C HIS A 125 4.24 -20.48 2.63
N ALA A 126 3.43 -19.51 2.19
CA ALA A 126 3.87 -18.12 2.07
C ALA A 126 4.40 -17.54 3.40
N HIS A 127 3.83 -17.95 4.53
CA HIS A 127 4.29 -17.54 5.86
C HIS A 127 5.67 -18.08 6.20
N ASP A 128 6.00 -19.31 5.82
CA ASP A 128 7.30 -19.91 6.12
C ASP A 128 8.41 -19.25 5.29
N VAL A 129 8.12 -18.94 4.02
CA VAL A 129 9.03 -18.16 3.17
C VAL A 129 9.27 -16.77 3.75
N ALA A 130 8.22 -16.10 4.22
CA ALA A 130 8.35 -14.77 4.82
C ALA A 130 9.13 -14.80 6.15
N GLU A 131 8.98 -15.84 6.96
CA GLU A 131 9.73 -16.02 8.20
C GLU A 131 11.23 -16.20 7.92
N ILE A 132 11.60 -17.04 6.95
CA ILE A 132 13.01 -17.21 6.55
C ILE A 132 13.58 -15.89 6.02
N LEU A 133 12.84 -15.17 5.17
CA LEU A 133 13.28 -13.85 4.68
C LEU A 133 13.46 -12.85 5.83
N SER A 134 12.60 -12.91 6.86
CA SER A 134 12.72 -12.07 8.05
C SER A 134 14.02 -12.35 8.82
N GLN A 135 14.44 -13.61 8.92
CA GLN A 135 15.71 -13.99 9.55
C GLN A 135 16.93 -13.44 8.78
N GLU A 136 16.79 -13.26 7.46
CA GLU A 136 17.76 -12.60 6.59
C GLU A 136 17.65 -11.05 6.57
N ASN A 137 16.87 -10.48 7.49
CA ASN A 137 16.57 -9.05 7.59
C ASN A 137 15.92 -8.49 6.31
N ILE A 138 15.03 -9.25 5.69
CA ILE A 138 14.25 -8.87 4.51
C ILE A 138 12.76 -8.87 4.87
N ALA A 139 12.21 -7.67 5.06
CA ALA A 139 10.80 -7.51 5.43
C ALA A 139 9.89 -7.65 4.20
N VAL A 140 9.17 -8.77 4.12
CA VAL A 140 8.07 -9.00 3.17
C VAL A 140 6.76 -9.22 3.93
N ARG A 141 5.64 -9.26 3.20
CA ARG A 141 4.35 -9.65 3.78
C ARG A 141 3.87 -10.97 3.19
N ALA A 142 3.40 -11.87 4.04
CA ALA A 142 2.68 -13.08 3.63
C ALA A 142 1.18 -13.00 3.96
N GLY A 143 0.38 -13.73 3.19
CA GLY A 143 -1.05 -13.93 3.42
C GLY A 143 -1.93 -13.40 2.29
N HIS A 144 -3.15 -12.96 2.63
CA HIS A 144 -4.14 -12.56 1.63
C HIS A 144 -4.07 -11.09 1.20
N HIS A 145 -3.28 -10.25 1.87
CA HIS A 145 -3.14 -8.81 1.57
C HIS A 145 -4.45 -8.01 1.57
N CYS A 146 -5.41 -8.42 2.41
CA CYS A 146 -6.78 -7.91 2.42
C CYS A 146 -7.55 -8.14 1.09
N ALA A 147 -7.13 -9.12 0.29
CA ALA A 147 -7.69 -9.47 -1.02
C ALA A 147 -8.03 -10.97 -1.12
N LEU A 148 -8.64 -11.53 -0.07
CA LEU A 148 -9.00 -12.96 0.01
C LEU A 148 -9.78 -13.48 -1.21
N PRO A 149 -10.78 -12.76 -1.77
CA PRO A 149 -11.46 -13.22 -2.99
C PRO A 149 -10.52 -13.41 -4.19
N LEU A 150 -9.48 -12.59 -4.32
CA LEU A 150 -8.48 -12.71 -5.37
C LEU A 150 -7.58 -13.93 -5.15
N MET A 151 -7.24 -14.25 -3.90
CA MET A 151 -6.48 -15.47 -3.57
C MET A 151 -7.29 -16.72 -3.92
N ASN A 152 -8.59 -16.73 -3.60
CA ASN A 152 -9.51 -17.81 -3.98
C ASN A 152 -9.62 -17.98 -5.50
N HIS A 153 -9.65 -16.87 -6.25
CA HIS A 153 -9.66 -16.90 -7.72
C HIS A 153 -8.40 -17.58 -8.28
N PHE A 154 -7.23 -17.32 -7.70
CA PHE A 154 -5.98 -17.96 -8.08
C PHE A 154 -5.78 -19.37 -7.48
N GLY A 155 -6.69 -19.82 -6.60
CA GLY A 155 -6.59 -21.13 -5.96
C GLY A 155 -5.44 -21.25 -4.95
N VAL A 156 -5.00 -20.15 -4.33
CA VAL A 156 -3.89 -20.13 -3.36
C VAL A 156 -4.33 -19.68 -1.98
N SER A 157 -3.69 -20.20 -0.93
CA SER A 157 -3.91 -19.80 0.47
C SER A 157 -3.31 -18.43 0.81
N GLY A 158 -2.49 -17.87 -0.07
CA GLY A 158 -1.83 -16.59 0.14
C GLY A 158 -0.54 -16.50 -0.67
N THR A 159 0.02 -15.30 -0.72
CA THR A 159 1.27 -15.03 -1.45
C THR A 159 2.26 -14.32 -0.55
N VAL A 160 3.54 -14.45 -0.87
CA VAL A 160 4.57 -13.52 -0.42
C VAL A 160 4.49 -12.28 -1.30
N ARG A 161 4.57 -11.10 -0.70
CA ARG A 161 4.54 -9.82 -1.40
C ARG A 161 5.72 -8.94 -0.99
N ALA A 162 6.59 -8.67 -1.95
CA ALA A 162 7.55 -7.58 -1.90
C ALA A 162 6.92 -6.31 -2.49
N SER A 163 7.10 -5.17 -1.82
CA SER A 163 6.53 -3.89 -2.23
C SER A 163 7.59 -2.82 -2.06
N PHE A 164 8.02 -2.24 -3.17
CA PHE A 164 9.09 -1.26 -3.22
C PHE A 164 8.54 0.15 -3.10
N TYR A 165 9.37 1.06 -2.61
CA TYR A 165 9.11 2.49 -2.63
C TYR A 165 10.37 3.28 -2.98
N LEU A 166 10.32 4.61 -2.87
CA LEU A 166 11.35 5.54 -3.34
C LEU A 166 12.74 5.33 -2.72
N TYR A 167 12.81 4.77 -1.50
CA TYR A 167 14.04 4.55 -0.75
C TYR A 167 14.68 3.19 -1.01
N ASN A 168 14.01 2.29 -1.75
CA ASN A 168 14.58 0.98 -2.06
C ASN A 168 15.61 1.05 -3.19
N THR A 169 16.50 0.07 -3.21
CA THR A 169 17.63 -0.02 -4.13
C THR A 169 17.68 -1.35 -4.87
N GLU A 170 18.53 -1.42 -5.89
CA GLU A 170 18.89 -2.67 -6.57
C GLU A 170 19.50 -3.70 -5.62
N GLU A 171 20.24 -3.26 -4.60
CA GLU A 171 20.79 -4.14 -3.56
C GLU A 171 19.67 -4.83 -2.77
N ASP A 172 18.57 -4.12 -2.47
CA ASP A 172 17.40 -4.74 -1.83
C ASP A 172 16.82 -5.87 -2.69
N VAL A 173 16.81 -5.69 -4.02
CA VAL A 173 16.37 -6.71 -4.97
C VAL A 173 17.31 -7.91 -4.94
N GLU A 174 18.63 -7.68 -4.98
CA GLU A 174 19.62 -8.76 -4.91
C GLU A 174 19.51 -9.56 -3.61
N ARG A 175 19.34 -8.87 -2.47
CA ARG A 175 19.15 -9.51 -1.17
C ARG A 175 17.87 -10.33 -1.14
N LEU A 176 16.76 -9.80 -1.66
CA LEU A 176 15.50 -10.53 -1.77
C LEU A 176 15.65 -11.82 -2.60
N VAL A 177 16.28 -11.73 -3.78
CA VAL A 177 16.46 -12.89 -4.68
C VAL A 177 17.32 -13.97 -4.00
N LYS A 178 18.45 -13.59 -3.38
CA LYS A 178 19.29 -14.51 -2.62
C LYS A 178 18.55 -15.14 -1.43
N GLY A 179 17.71 -14.35 -0.75
CA GLY A 179 16.86 -14.82 0.35
C GLY A 179 15.82 -15.85 -0.11
N VAL A 180 15.20 -15.65 -1.28
CA VAL A 180 14.27 -16.62 -1.87
C VAL A 180 14.99 -17.92 -2.24
N GLU A 181 16.19 -17.82 -2.82
CA GLU A 181 17.02 -19.00 -3.11
C GLU A 181 17.40 -19.75 -1.83
N HIS A 182 17.75 -19.03 -0.75
CA HIS A 182 18.05 -19.61 0.54
C HIS A 182 16.84 -20.33 1.15
N ALA A 183 15.66 -19.70 1.13
CA ALA A 183 14.42 -20.30 1.61
C ALA A 183 14.11 -21.63 0.90
N ARG A 184 14.34 -21.70 -0.42
CA ARG A 184 14.18 -22.97 -1.15
C ARG A 184 15.08 -24.09 -0.61
N ARG A 185 16.33 -23.78 -0.25
CA ARG A 185 17.27 -24.80 0.26
C ARG A 185 16.78 -25.40 1.58
N ILE A 186 16.16 -24.60 2.45
CA ILE A 186 15.63 -25.06 3.75
C ILE A 186 14.47 -26.05 3.56
N PHE A 187 13.56 -25.81 2.62
CA PHE A 187 12.42 -26.73 2.37
C PHE A 187 12.78 -27.96 1.54
N HIS A 188 13.98 -28.02 0.95
CA HIS A 188 14.44 -29.10 0.08
C HIS A 188 15.71 -29.80 0.57
N THR A 189 16.06 -29.61 1.84
CA THR A 189 16.85 -30.55 2.64
C THR A 189 15.95 -31.53 3.35
#